data_AF-H3H4T2-F1
#
_entry.id   AF-H3H4T2-F1
#
_cell.length_a   1.000
_cell.length_b   1.000
_cell.length_c   1.000
_cell.angle_alpha   90.00
_cell.angle_beta   90.00
_cell.angle_gamma   90.00
#
_symmetry.space_group_name_H-M   'P 1'
#
loop_
_entity.id
_entity.type
_entity.pdbx_description
1 polymer ?
#
loop_
_entity_poly.entity_id
_entity_poly.type
_entity_poly.pdbx_seq_one_letter_code
_entity_poly.pdbx_strand_id
1 'polypeptide(L)'
;GGKIDVNDLDLKHTYSGSSCAAATTQYSDLVTQAFFEHAPDASFMHASPGFVNTGLAKQLPGYLRVPFKGLAALFARTPETCGEYMVSALLNDDYAKGWKLLNQNAVVVSKTKYHTEELKDIVWKHTLQTIEDVMKQ
;
A
#
# COMPACT_ATOMS: atom_id res chain seq x y z
N GLY A 1 1.92 4.61 -5.78
CA GLY A 1 3.23 4.07 -5.40
C GLY A 1 4.30 4.60 -6.33
N GLY A 2 5.47 3.96 -6.29
CA GLY A 2 6.66 4.35 -7.06
C GLY A 2 6.85 3.55 -8.36
N LYS A 3 8.03 3.71 -8.96
CA LYS A 3 8.45 2.91 -10.12
C LYS A 3 8.67 1.45 -9.67
N ILE A 4 8.15 0.50 -10.44
CA ILE A 4 8.37 -0.93 -10.28
C ILE A 4 9.20 -1.49 -11.44
N ASP A 5 9.89 -2.61 -11.21
CA ASP A 5 10.58 -3.36 -12.27
C ASP A 5 9.65 -4.46 -12.78
N VAL A 6 9.20 -4.31 -14.03
CA VAL A 6 8.30 -5.27 -14.69
C VAL A 6 8.98 -6.60 -15.00
N ASN A 7 10.31 -6.65 -15.03
CA ASN A 7 11.06 -7.88 -15.27
C ASN A 7 11.36 -8.66 -13.99
N ASP A 8 11.02 -8.10 -12.82
CA ASP A 8 11.29 -8.70 -11.52
C ASP A 8 10.17 -8.39 -10.51
N LEU A 9 8.93 -8.72 -10.90
CA LEU A 9 7.74 -8.48 -10.06
C LEU A 9 7.77 -9.25 -8.74
N ASP A 10 8.53 -10.34 -8.67
CA ASP A 10 8.74 -11.15 -7.47
C ASP A 10 9.87 -10.62 -6.58
N LEU A 11 10.59 -9.57 -7.00
CA LEU A 11 11.77 -9.03 -6.33
C LEU A 11 12.86 -10.08 -6.08
N LYS A 12 13.00 -11.06 -6.98
CA LYS A 12 14.00 -12.14 -6.86
C LYS A 12 15.41 -11.65 -7.18
N HIS A 13 15.54 -10.59 -7.99
CA HIS A 13 16.83 -10.10 -8.49
C HIS A 13 17.16 -8.67 -8.04
N THR A 14 16.15 -7.88 -7.70
CA THR A 14 16.25 -6.44 -7.40
C THR A 14 15.81 -6.09 -5.97
N TYR A 15 15.82 -7.08 -5.06
CA TYR A 15 15.43 -6.92 -3.67
C TYR A 15 16.21 -5.80 -2.97
N SER A 16 15.48 -4.80 -2.48
CA SER A 16 16.01 -3.72 -1.64
C SER A 16 14.86 -3.10 -0.85
N GLY A 17 15.17 -2.37 0.23
CA GLY A 17 14.12 -1.68 1.00
C GLY A 17 13.26 -0.73 0.14
N SER A 18 13.88 0.00 -0.78
CA SER A 18 13.17 0.88 -1.73
C SER A 18 12.37 0.10 -2.76
N SER A 19 12.90 -1.00 -3.29
CA SER A 19 12.18 -1.85 -4.26
C SER A 19 10.96 -2.47 -3.61
N CYS A 20 11.10 -3.00 -2.39
CA CYS A 20 9.98 -3.56 -1.62
C CYS A 20 8.91 -2.50 -1.32
N ALA A 21 9.32 -1.30 -0.89
CA ALA A 21 8.38 -0.20 -0.64
C ALA A 21 7.65 0.22 -1.92
N ALA A 22 8.35 0.32 -3.05
CA ALA A 22 7.75 0.65 -4.33
C ALA A 22 6.79 -0.44 -4.81
N ALA A 23 7.20 -1.71 -4.78
CA ALA A 23 6.38 -2.86 -5.15
C ALA A 23 5.11 -2.95 -4.30
N THR A 24 5.24 -3.02 -2.97
CA THR A 24 4.08 -3.14 -2.06
C THR A 24 3.08 -2.00 -2.22
N THR A 25 3.55 -0.75 -2.34
CA THR A 25 2.64 0.39 -2.52
C THR A 25 2.04 0.45 -3.92
N GLN A 26 2.84 0.24 -4.97
CA GLN A 26 2.38 0.35 -6.34
C GLN A 26 1.46 -0.81 -6.74
N TYR A 27 1.77 -2.04 -6.32
CA TYR A 27 0.91 -3.19 -6.59
C TYR A 27 -0.43 -3.02 -5.90
N SER A 28 -0.44 -2.55 -4.65
CA SER A 28 -1.69 -2.28 -3.92
C SER A 28 -2.54 -1.20 -4.59
N ASP A 29 -1.94 -0.09 -5.07
CA ASP A 29 -2.66 0.94 -5.83
C ASP A 29 -3.31 0.37 -7.11
N LEU A 30 -2.54 -0.40 -7.88
CA LEU A 30 -2.98 -0.98 -9.15
C LEU A 30 -4.07 -2.03 -8.93
N VAL A 31 -3.87 -2.94 -7.97
CA VAL A 31 -4.81 -4.01 -7.66
C VAL A 31 -6.10 -3.45 -7.05
N THR A 32 -6.06 -2.34 -6.32
CA THR A 32 -7.27 -1.64 -5.85
C THR A 32 -8.15 -1.19 -7.02
N GLN A 33 -7.54 -0.67 -8.08
CA GLN A 33 -8.28 -0.36 -9.32
C GLN A 33 -8.80 -1.64 -9.99
N ALA A 34 -7.97 -2.67 -10.16
CA ALA A 34 -8.35 -3.92 -10.80
C ALA A 34 -9.52 -4.62 -10.08
N PHE A 35 -9.51 -4.64 -8.75
CA PHE A 35 -10.60 -5.19 -7.95
C PHE A 35 -11.93 -4.49 -8.23
N PHE A 36 -11.94 -3.16 -8.31
CA PHE A 36 -13.15 -2.42 -8.65
C PHE A 36 -13.65 -2.77 -10.07
N GLU A 37 -12.76 -2.92 -11.04
CA GLU A 37 -13.15 -3.30 -12.40
C GLU A 37 -13.76 -4.70 -12.47
N HIS A 38 -13.34 -5.61 -11.59
CA HIS A 38 -13.90 -6.96 -11.46
C HIS A 38 -15.13 -7.06 -10.54
N ALA A 39 -15.37 -6.06 -9.68
CA ALA A 39 -16.48 -6.01 -8.75
C ALA A 39 -17.01 -4.56 -8.62
N PRO A 40 -17.67 -4.03 -9.66
CA PRO A 40 -18.04 -2.60 -9.72
C PRO A 40 -19.09 -2.17 -8.69
N ASP A 41 -19.79 -3.13 -8.07
CA ASP A 41 -20.77 -2.88 -7.02
C ASP A 41 -20.13 -2.72 -5.62
N ALA A 42 -18.84 -3.02 -5.47
CA ALA A 42 -18.09 -2.86 -4.24
C ALA A 42 -17.19 -1.61 -4.27
N SER A 43 -16.88 -1.06 -3.10
CA SER A 43 -15.90 0.02 -2.94
C SER A 43 -14.54 -0.54 -2.56
N PHE A 44 -13.49 -0.02 -3.19
CA PHE A 44 -12.11 -0.41 -2.91
C PHE A 44 -11.26 0.81 -2.59
N MET A 45 -10.38 0.71 -1.60
CA MET A 45 -9.49 1.82 -1.28
C MET A 45 -8.12 1.31 -0.83
N HIS A 46 -7.08 2.00 -1.29
CA HIS A 46 -5.76 1.88 -0.70
C HIS A 46 -5.42 3.19 -0.02
N ALA A 47 -5.23 3.13 1.30
CA ALA A 47 -4.98 4.28 2.14
C ALA A 47 -3.53 4.26 2.65
N SER A 48 -2.79 5.32 2.42
CA SER A 48 -1.48 5.53 3.02
C SER A 48 -1.65 6.03 4.45
N PRO A 49 -1.24 5.28 5.49
CA PRO A 49 -1.44 5.68 6.88
C PRO A 49 -0.45 6.78 7.34
N GLY A 50 0.55 7.11 6.52
CA GLY A 50 1.68 7.96 6.91
C GLY A 50 2.64 7.26 7.88
N PHE A 51 3.45 8.04 8.58
CA PHE A 51 4.40 7.50 9.58
C PHE A 51 3.69 7.30 10.92
N VAL A 52 3.40 6.04 11.29
CA VAL A 52 2.65 5.67 12.50
C VAL A 52 3.55 4.95 13.50
N ASN A 53 3.39 5.27 14.78
CA ASN A 53 4.16 4.64 15.87
C ASN A 53 3.60 3.24 16.23
N THR A 54 3.70 2.28 15.30
CA THR A 54 3.22 0.89 15.48
C THR A 54 4.23 -0.01 16.21
N GLY A 55 5.34 0.55 16.69
CA GLY A 55 6.39 -0.21 17.36
C GLY A 55 7.29 -1.01 16.42
N LEU A 56 7.46 -0.61 15.15
CA LEU A 56 8.43 -1.19 14.20
C LEU A 56 9.84 -1.30 14.78
N ALA A 57 10.22 -0.35 15.64
CA ALA A 57 11.49 -0.34 16.37
C ALA A 57 11.74 -1.60 17.21
N LYS A 58 10.69 -2.38 17.50
CA LYS A 58 10.79 -3.55 18.38
C LYS A 58 11.76 -4.61 17.84
N GLN A 59 11.87 -4.71 16.51
CA GLN A 59 12.71 -5.68 15.81
C GLN A 59 14.13 -5.16 15.53
N LEU A 60 14.42 -3.89 15.87
CA LEU A 60 15.74 -3.31 15.62
C LEU A 60 16.73 -3.67 16.73
N PRO A 61 18.03 -3.83 16.39
CA PRO A 61 19.12 -3.88 17.36
C PRO A 61 19.08 -2.66 18.30
N GLY A 62 19.51 -2.83 19.56
CA GLY A 62 19.38 -1.79 20.60
C GLY A 62 19.90 -0.40 20.21
N TYR A 63 21.03 -0.35 19.50
CA TYR A 63 21.67 0.89 19.04
C TYR A 63 20.87 1.62 17.93
N LEU A 64 20.04 0.91 17.16
CA LEU A 64 19.11 1.52 16.19
C LEU A 64 17.73 1.76 16.81
N ARG A 65 17.33 0.92 17.77
CA ARG A 65 16.03 0.97 18.42
C ARG A 65 15.81 2.27 19.18
N VAL A 66 16.78 2.71 19.98
CA VAL A 66 16.66 3.94 20.80
C VAL A 66 16.49 5.19 19.92
N PRO A 67 17.39 5.48 18.96
CA PRO A 67 17.21 6.65 18.10
C PRO A 67 15.92 6.56 17.26
N PHE A 68 15.56 5.38 16.75
CA PHE A 68 14.32 5.21 16.00
C PHE A 68 13.08 5.46 16.85
N LYS A 69 13.06 5.02 18.12
CA LYS A 69 11.96 5.32 19.05
C LYS A 69 11.85 6.83 19.32
N GLY A 70 12.98 7.52 19.48
CA GLY A 70 12.99 8.98 19.64
C GLY A 70 12.42 9.69 18.41
N LEU A 71 12.86 9.28 17.21
CA LEU A 71 12.34 9.80 15.95
C LEU A 71 10.84 9.54 15.80
N ALA A 72 10.39 8.31 16.06
CA ALA A 72 8.97 7.96 15.98
C ALA A 72 8.13 8.74 17.00
N ALA A 73 8.63 8.96 18.22
CA ALA A 73 7.91 9.74 19.23
C ALA A 73 7.70 11.22 18.83
N LEU A 74 8.60 11.78 18.00
CA LEU A 74 8.53 13.17 17.57
C LEU A 74 7.75 13.38 16.26
N PHE A 75 7.90 12.46 15.31
CA PHE A 75 7.40 12.65 13.94
C PHE A 75 6.30 11.67 13.53
N ALA A 76 6.13 10.55 14.24
CA ALA A 76 5.06 9.62 13.94
C ALA A 76 3.77 10.04 14.64
N ARG A 77 2.64 9.78 13.99
CA ARG A 77 1.33 9.86 14.64
C ARG A 77 1.08 8.63 15.50
N THR A 78 0.15 8.76 16.44
CA THR A 78 -0.31 7.64 17.24
C THR A 78 -1.13 6.66 16.38
N PRO A 79 -1.12 5.36 16.73
CA PRO A 79 -2.03 4.38 16.12
C PRO A 79 -3.50 4.80 16.21
N GLU A 80 -3.91 5.43 17.32
CA GLU A 80 -5.28 5.90 17.54
C GLU A 80 -5.67 6.97 16.53
N THR A 81 -4.85 8.02 16.35
CA THR A 81 -5.11 9.06 15.34
C THR A 81 -5.10 8.49 13.93
N CYS A 82 -4.20 7.55 13.62
CA CYS A 82 -4.25 6.84 12.35
C CYS A 82 -5.59 6.10 12.19
N GLY A 83 -6.02 5.38 13.22
CA GLY A 83 -7.28 4.63 13.23
C GLY A 83 -8.49 5.52 12.99
N GLU A 84 -8.56 6.69 13.63
CA GLU A 84 -9.64 7.66 13.44
C GLU A 84 -9.78 8.08 11.96
N TYR A 85 -8.67 8.41 11.29
CA TYR A 85 -8.70 8.74 9.86
C TYR A 85 -9.03 7.52 8.98
N MET A 86 -8.49 6.33 9.28
CA MET A 86 -8.79 5.14 8.46
C MET A 86 -10.26 4.75 8.59
N VAL A 87 -10.84 4.85 9.79
CA VAL A 87 -12.27 4.59 10.03
C VAL A 87 -13.14 5.68 9.40
N SER A 88 -12.74 6.94 9.45
CA SER A 88 -13.51 8.01 8.81
C SER A 88 -13.60 7.84 7.30
N ALA A 89 -12.54 7.33 6.66
CA ALA A 89 -12.59 6.96 5.24
C ALA A 89 -13.58 5.82 4.97
N LEU A 90 -13.58 4.77 5.80
CA LEU A 90 -14.47 3.62 5.64
C LEU A 90 -15.95 3.97 5.79
N LEU A 91 -16.26 4.97 6.64
CA LEU A 91 -17.61 5.42 6.92
C LEU A 91 -18.03 6.64 6.10
N ASN A 92 -17.21 7.09 5.16
CA ASN A 92 -17.54 8.23 4.32
C ASN A 92 -18.45 7.80 3.15
N ASP A 93 -19.68 8.30 3.13
CA ASP A 93 -20.65 8.03 2.07
C ASP A 93 -20.16 8.45 0.68
N ASP A 94 -19.29 9.48 0.59
CA ASP A 94 -18.67 9.90 -0.68
C ASP A 94 -17.71 8.84 -1.25
N TYR A 95 -17.26 7.90 -0.40
CA TYR A 95 -16.36 6.81 -0.74
C TYR A 95 -17.10 5.46 -0.85
N ALA A 96 -18.43 5.45 -0.78
CA ALA A 96 -19.23 4.24 -0.83
C ALA A 96 -19.18 3.50 -2.19
N LYS A 97 -18.68 4.15 -3.24
CA LYS A 97 -18.57 3.58 -4.60
C LYS A 97 -17.24 3.90 -5.26
N GLY A 98 -16.86 3.05 -6.20
CA GLY A 98 -15.65 3.26 -6.98
C GLY A 98 -14.41 2.71 -6.28
N TRP A 99 -13.26 3.18 -6.75
CA TRP A 99 -12.00 2.96 -6.07
C TRP A 99 -11.32 4.29 -5.75
N LYS A 100 -10.54 4.31 -4.67
CA LYS A 100 -9.86 5.52 -4.18
C LYS A 100 -8.44 5.23 -3.71
N LEU A 101 -7.56 6.19 -3.93
CA LEU A 101 -6.28 6.28 -3.23
C LEU A 101 -6.40 7.38 -2.19
N LEU A 102 -6.07 7.07 -0.94
CA LEU A 102 -6.22 8.00 0.18
C LEU A 102 -4.86 8.30 0.83
N ASN A 103 -4.68 9.53 1.28
CA ASN A 103 -3.54 9.89 2.12
C ASN A 103 -3.81 9.61 3.61
N GLN A 104 -2.84 9.99 4.45
CA GLN A 104 -2.90 9.76 5.88
C GLN A 104 -4.04 10.49 6.59
N ASN A 105 -4.66 11.48 5.95
CA ASN A 105 -5.76 12.25 6.50
C ASN A 105 -7.11 11.85 5.89
N ALA A 106 -7.22 10.64 5.30
CA ALA A 106 -8.44 10.15 4.64
C ALA A 106 -8.90 10.97 3.44
N VAL A 107 -8.00 11.75 2.83
CA VAL A 107 -8.31 12.59 1.66
C VAL A 107 -7.87 11.88 0.39
N VAL A 108 -8.73 11.92 -0.63
CA VAL A 108 -8.44 11.39 -1.96
C VAL A 108 -7.20 12.06 -2.56
N VAL A 109 -6.29 11.24 -3.09
CA VAL A 109 -5.11 11.69 -3.82
C VAL A 109 -5.15 11.22 -5.27
N SER A 110 -4.49 11.98 -6.13
CA SER A 110 -4.35 11.64 -7.55
C SER A 110 -3.41 10.45 -7.75
N LYS A 111 -3.64 9.70 -8.82
CA LYS A 111 -2.72 8.70 -9.35
C LYS A 111 -1.31 9.29 -9.54
N THR A 112 -0.28 8.49 -9.30
CA THR A 112 1.08 8.85 -9.70
C THR A 112 1.28 8.57 -11.20
N LYS A 113 2.34 9.12 -11.80
CA LYS A 113 2.70 8.81 -13.20
C LYS A 113 2.99 7.32 -13.47
N TYR A 114 3.19 6.53 -12.42
CA TYR A 114 3.47 5.10 -12.51
C TYR A 114 2.19 4.26 -12.48
N HIS A 115 1.03 4.85 -12.16
CA HIS A 115 -0.25 4.17 -12.16
C HIS A 115 -0.85 4.19 -13.56
N THR A 116 -0.39 3.28 -14.42
CA THR A 116 -0.88 3.11 -15.80
C THR A 116 -1.77 1.88 -15.92
N GLU A 117 -2.66 1.89 -16.91
CA GLU A 117 -3.51 0.72 -17.21
C GLU A 117 -2.66 -0.51 -17.61
N GLU A 118 -1.58 -0.29 -18.36
CA GLU A 118 -0.63 -1.36 -18.72
C GLU A 118 -0.02 -2.02 -17.48
N LEU A 119 0.48 -1.23 -16.52
CA LEU A 119 1.07 -1.79 -15.31
C LEU A 119 0.03 -2.47 -14.42
N LYS A 120 -1.22 -1.97 -14.43
CA LYS A 120 -2.34 -2.61 -13.73
C LYS A 120 -2.57 -4.01 -14.29
N ASP A 121 -2.66 -4.15 -15.60
CA ASP A 121 -2.90 -5.44 -16.25
C ASP A 121 -1.74 -6.42 -16.04
N ILE A 122 -0.49 -5.93 -16.10
CA ILE A 122 0.72 -6.73 -15.82
C ILE A 122 0.69 -7.27 -14.38
N VAL A 123 0.49 -6.39 -13.40
CA VAL A 123 0.48 -6.77 -11.98
C VAL A 123 -0.69 -7.70 -11.67
N TRP A 124 -1.86 -7.44 -12.24
CA TRP A 124 -3.05 -8.28 -12.06
C TRP A 124 -2.81 -9.71 -12.59
N LYS A 125 -2.35 -9.85 -13.84
CA LYS A 125 -2.02 -11.16 -14.42
C LYS A 125 -0.97 -11.91 -13.60
N HIS A 126 0.10 -11.21 -13.20
CA HIS A 126 1.16 -11.80 -12.38
C HIS A 126 0.63 -12.30 -11.03
N THR A 127 -0.26 -11.52 -10.40
CA THR A 127 -0.90 -11.88 -9.13
C THR A 127 -1.74 -13.15 -9.29
N LEU A 128 -2.60 -13.21 -10.32
CA LEU A 128 -3.42 -14.40 -10.59
C LEU A 128 -2.57 -15.64 -10.89
N GLN A 129 -1.57 -15.51 -11.75
CA GLN A 129 -0.64 -16.60 -12.09
C GLN A 129 0.06 -17.14 -10.84
N THR A 130 0.55 -16.24 -9.97
CA THR A 130 1.22 -16.62 -8.72
C THR A 130 0.28 -17.38 -7.79
N ILE A 131 -0.97 -16.93 -7.65
CA ILE A 131 -1.99 -17.63 -6.84
C ILE A 131 -2.27 -19.02 -7.42
N GLU A 132 -2.50 -19.12 -8.73
CA GLU A 132 -2.75 -20.41 -9.40
C GLU A 132 -1.59 -21.40 -9.23
N ASP A 133 -0.35 -20.93 -9.34
CA ASP A 133 0.83 -21.78 -9.21
C ASP A 133 1.04 -22.27 -7.79
N VAL A 134 0.72 -21.45 -6.77
CA VAL A 134 0.74 -21.87 -5.36
C VAL A 134 -0.38 -22.86 -5.07
N MET A 135 -1.57 -22.69 -5.66
CA MET A 135 -2.71 -23.59 -5.44
C MET A 135 -2.55 -24.98 -6.08
N LYS A 136 -1.63 -25.14 -7.04
CA LYS A 136 -1.34 -26.43 -7.69
C LYS A 136 -0.30 -27.28 -6.94
N GLN A 137 0.38 -26.73 -5.93
CA GLN A 137 1.39 -27.41 -5.10
C GLN A 137 0.73 -28.15 -3.93
#